data_AF-A0A8X6IRR0-F1
#
_entry.id   AF-A0A8X6IRR0-F1
#
_cell.length_a   1.000
_cell.length_b   1.000
_cell.length_c   1.000
_cell.angle_alpha   90.00
_cell.angle_beta   90.00
_cell.angle_gamma   90.00
#
_symmetry.space_group_name_H-M   'P 1'
#
loop_
_entity.id
_entity.type
_entity.pdbx_description
1 polymer ?
#
loop_
_entity_poly.entity_id
_entity_poly.type
_entity_poly.pdbx_seq_one_letter_code
_entity_poly.pdbx_strand_id
1 'polypeptide(L)'
;MTTDYEVGKKIKHEREKQQYTQAGLGSKIGVLEKQMSRYERGENLISIITFCMIVVELMIDMAKLLPESTIPEKIEGKVKKTLNLVRECKKFRNQELCKMASALNKSIQMGEEEGREAGKIKVAKNLLKAGISVDIILQTTRLSKDELKKHDKTEVVNFIAYKTGENMKDWRLARGRSQEDLGNEVGLTGGQIRRYEQGTHIMTIGKLCNAADKLSTHAKTLLPKISELIEKGNVEIERSNEDREGENGVLDLVREYEKIEDEEIRDKFYSLIMSVSKRIQIDKEKGKKIGEIEVAKNLLEVGVHINIGD
;
A
#
# COMPACT_ATOMS: atom_id res chain seq x y z
N MET A 1 6.99 31.02 -1.38
CA MET A 1 6.83 30.30 -0.10
C MET A 1 7.02 28.83 -0.38
N THR A 2 7.66 28.08 0.54
CA THR A 2 7.79 26.62 0.39
C THR A 2 6.53 25.93 0.89
N THR A 3 6.16 24.80 0.30
CA THR A 3 4.99 24.01 0.72
C THR A 3 5.02 23.67 2.21
N ASP A 4 6.19 23.36 2.77
CA ASP A 4 6.33 23.06 4.20
C ASP A 4 6.03 24.26 5.10
N TYR A 5 6.31 25.49 4.65
CA TYR A 5 5.95 26.72 5.37
C TYR A 5 4.43 26.90 5.45
N GLU A 6 3.74 26.72 4.33
CA GLU A 6 2.27 26.86 4.26
C GLU A 6 1.57 25.81 5.13
N VAL A 7 2.00 24.55 5.02
CA VAL A 7 1.50 23.46 5.86
C VAL A 7 1.77 23.75 7.34
N GLY A 8 2.98 24.21 7.69
CA GLY A 8 3.35 24.59 9.05
C GLY A 8 2.46 25.69 9.63
N LYS A 9 2.15 26.72 8.85
CA LYS A 9 1.25 27.81 9.25
C LYS A 9 -0.18 27.33 9.46
N LYS A 10 -0.69 26.43 8.62
CA LYS A 10 -2.01 25.81 8.79
C LYS A 10 -2.07 24.93 10.04
N ILE A 11 -1.02 24.15 10.32
CA ILE A 11 -0.90 23.36 11.56
C ILE A 11 -0.96 24.27 12.78
N LYS A 12 -0.19 25.37 12.79
CA LYS A 12 -0.21 26.34 13.88
C LYS A 12 -1.62 26.86 14.14
N HIS A 13 -2.32 27.27 13.07
CA HIS A 13 -3.66 27.82 13.16
C HIS A 13 -4.66 26.82 13.77
N GLU A 14 -4.70 25.58 13.28
CA GLU A 14 -5.61 24.55 13.78
C GLU A 14 -5.27 24.14 15.22
N ARG A 15 -3.97 24.05 15.56
CA ARG A 15 -3.52 23.78 16.93
C ARG A 15 -4.03 24.85 17.91
N GLU A 16 -3.84 26.12 17.57
CA GLU A 16 -4.23 27.26 18.43
C GLU A 16 -5.75 27.36 18.57
N LYS A 17 -6.50 27.09 17.50
CA LYS A 17 -7.96 27.02 17.52
C LYS A 17 -8.49 25.96 18.49
N GLN A 18 -7.77 24.84 18.62
CA GLN A 18 -8.07 23.78 19.58
C GLN A 18 -7.39 23.98 20.95
N GLN A 19 -6.80 25.15 21.20
CA GLN A 19 -6.17 25.52 22.47
C GLN A 19 -4.98 24.64 22.89
N TYR A 20 -4.38 23.90 21.96
CA TYR A 20 -3.15 23.15 22.22
C TYR A 20 -1.95 24.10 22.28
N THR A 21 -1.04 23.91 23.24
CA THR A 21 0.29 24.52 23.20
C THR A 21 1.22 23.73 22.28
N GLN A 22 2.36 24.32 21.87
CA GLN A 22 3.37 23.60 21.09
C GLN A 22 3.91 22.38 21.85
N ALA A 23 4.12 22.51 23.17
CA ALA A 23 4.51 21.41 24.04
C ALA A 23 3.39 20.38 24.19
N GLY A 24 2.13 20.82 24.31
CA GLY A 24 0.96 19.97 24.42
C GLY A 24 0.80 19.06 23.21
N LEU A 25 0.72 19.63 22.00
CA LEU A 25 0.62 18.84 20.77
C LEU A 25 1.88 17.99 20.54
N GLY A 26 3.07 18.58 20.78
CA GLY A 26 4.34 17.88 20.65
C GLY A 26 4.40 16.60 21.49
N SER A 27 4.01 16.67 22.77
CA SER A 27 4.01 15.52 23.67
C SER A 27 3.12 14.38 23.19
N LYS A 28 1.97 14.69 22.58
CA LYS A 28 0.99 13.71 22.07
C LYS A 28 1.50 12.95 20.84
N ILE A 29 2.28 13.62 19.99
CA ILE A 29 2.81 13.04 18.76
C ILE A 29 4.28 12.59 18.87
N GLY A 30 4.89 12.68 20.05
CA GLY A 30 6.28 12.29 20.28
C GLY A 30 7.32 13.26 19.69
N VAL A 31 7.00 14.56 19.65
CA VAL A 31 7.87 15.63 19.13
C VAL A 31 8.16 16.68 20.21
N LEU A 32 9.40 17.17 20.27
CA LEU A 32 9.78 18.23 21.20
C LEU A 32 9.13 19.57 20.83
N GLU A 33 8.78 20.39 21.82
CA GLU A 33 8.21 21.74 21.62
C GLU A 33 9.02 22.57 20.62
N LYS A 34 10.35 22.62 20.79
CA LYS A 34 11.25 23.36 19.89
C LYS A 34 11.14 22.88 18.44
N GLN A 35 10.94 21.59 18.24
CA GLN A 35 10.79 21.00 16.91
C GLN A 35 9.42 21.32 16.32
N MET A 36 8.34 21.27 17.12
CA MET A 36 7.02 21.75 16.72
C MET A 36 7.06 23.21 16.28
N SER A 37 7.73 24.05 17.07
CA SER A 37 7.92 25.47 16.79
C SER A 37 8.62 25.73 15.44
N ARG A 38 9.61 24.89 15.10
CA ARG A 38 10.32 24.96 13.81
C ARG A 38 9.46 24.48 12.64
N TYR A 39 8.62 23.47 12.83
CA TYR A 39 7.64 23.05 11.82
C TYR A 39 6.68 24.19 11.48
N GLU A 40 6.12 24.85 12.49
CA GLU A 40 5.16 25.93 12.30
C GLU A 40 5.74 27.19 11.63
N ARG A 41 7.07 27.36 11.70
CA ARG A 41 7.79 28.42 11.01
C ARG A 41 8.34 28.00 9.64
N GLY A 42 8.17 26.74 9.24
CA GLY A 42 8.76 26.20 8.01
C GLY A 42 10.29 26.09 8.04
N GLU A 43 10.91 26.20 9.22
CA GLU A 43 12.36 26.08 9.42
C GLU A 43 12.82 24.62 9.45
N ASN A 44 11.89 23.70 9.66
CA ASN A 44 12.15 22.27 9.64
C ASN A 44 11.08 21.56 8.80
N LEU A 45 11.52 20.56 8.04
CA LEU A 45 10.65 19.80 7.15
C LEU A 45 9.79 18.83 7.95
N ILE A 46 8.54 18.67 7.53
CA ILE A 46 7.58 17.79 8.20
C ILE A 46 7.58 16.45 7.47
N SER A 47 7.89 15.36 8.18
CA SER A 47 7.79 14.01 7.62
C SER A 47 6.32 13.62 7.43
N ILE A 48 6.02 12.75 6.46
CA ILE A 48 4.65 12.24 6.26
C ILE A 48 4.08 11.57 7.52
N ILE A 49 4.93 10.93 8.33
CA ILE A 49 4.52 10.30 9.59
C ILE A 49 4.09 11.37 10.58
N THR A 50 4.97 12.34 10.83
CA THR A 50 4.69 13.43 11.76
C THR A 50 3.42 14.19 11.34
N PHE A 51 3.24 14.41 10.05
CA PHE A 51 2.02 15.02 9.51
C PHE A 51 0.76 14.19 9.81
N CYS A 52 0.78 12.88 9.52
CA CYS A 52 -0.36 12.00 9.82
C CYS A 52 -0.66 11.94 11.32
N MET A 53 0.36 11.94 12.18
CA MET A 53 0.17 11.97 13.63
C MET A 53 -0.52 13.28 14.09
N ILE A 54 -0.15 14.42 13.51
CA ILE A 54 -0.80 15.71 13.78
C ILE A 54 -2.27 15.68 13.33
N VAL A 55 -2.54 15.17 12.13
CA VAL A 55 -3.90 15.06 11.59
C VAL A 55 -4.79 14.20 12.48
N VAL A 56 -4.27 13.05 12.94
CA VAL A 56 -4.99 12.14 13.83
C VAL A 56 -5.20 12.79 15.19
N GLU A 57 -4.18 13.38 15.81
CA GLU A 57 -4.31 14.01 17.13
C GLU A 57 -5.28 15.20 17.12
N LEU A 58 -5.27 16.00 16.06
CA LEU A 58 -6.18 17.15 15.92
C LEU A 58 -7.56 16.76 15.36
N MET A 59 -7.76 15.49 14.94
CA MET A 59 -8.99 14.99 14.32
C MET A 59 -9.52 15.87 13.18
N ILE A 60 -8.61 16.34 12.32
CA ILE A 60 -8.92 17.23 11.19
C ILE A 60 -8.82 16.52 9.84
N ASP A 61 -9.53 17.01 8.84
CA ASP A 61 -9.34 16.53 7.46
C ASP A 61 -7.96 16.99 6.94
N MET A 62 -7.17 16.05 6.41
CA MET A 62 -5.87 16.30 5.78
C MET A 62 -5.91 17.40 4.72
N ALA A 63 -7.01 17.50 3.95
CA ALA A 63 -7.18 18.50 2.90
C ALA A 63 -7.12 19.94 3.45
N LYS A 64 -7.49 20.16 4.71
CA LYS A 64 -7.40 21.49 5.33
C LYS A 64 -5.95 21.95 5.49
N LEU A 65 -5.05 21.02 5.78
CA LEU A 65 -3.63 21.31 6.01
C LEU A 65 -2.79 21.33 4.72
N LEU A 66 -3.19 20.58 3.70
CA LEU A 66 -2.46 20.50 2.44
C LEU A 66 -2.73 21.72 1.55
N PRO A 67 -1.81 22.07 0.63
CA PRO A 67 -2.08 23.08 -0.39
C PRO A 67 -3.23 22.64 -1.30
N GLU A 68 -3.99 23.60 -1.82
CA GLU A 68 -4.95 23.33 -2.88
C GLU A 68 -4.17 23.02 -4.17
N SER A 69 -4.49 21.90 -4.82
CA SER A 69 -3.96 21.60 -6.15
C SER A 69 -5.08 21.67 -7.19
N THR A 70 -4.80 22.32 -8.32
CA THR A 70 -5.75 22.44 -9.43
C THR A 70 -5.62 21.21 -10.32
N ILE A 71 -6.58 20.29 -10.25
CA ILE A 71 -6.65 19.14 -11.16
C ILE A 71 -7.80 19.37 -12.15
N PRO A 72 -7.54 19.33 -13.47
CA PRO A 72 -8.60 19.39 -14.47
C PRO A 72 -9.56 18.19 -14.34
N GLU A 73 -10.87 18.43 -14.15
CA GLU A 73 -11.90 17.37 -13.96
C GLU A 73 -11.90 16.30 -15.07
N LYS A 74 -11.59 16.67 -16.32
CA LYS A 74 -11.55 15.75 -17.46
C LYS A 74 -10.47 14.65 -17.33
N ILE A 75 -9.42 14.88 -16.54
CA ILE A 75 -8.32 13.93 -16.31
C ILE A 75 -8.76 12.83 -15.34
N GLU A 76 -9.73 13.09 -14.46
CA GLU A 76 -10.07 12.22 -13.35
C GLU A 76 -10.68 10.87 -13.78
N GLY A 77 -11.60 10.87 -14.74
CA GLY A 77 -12.29 9.66 -15.20
C GLY A 77 -11.35 8.65 -15.88
N LYS A 78 -10.49 9.13 -16.79
CA LYS A 78 -9.52 8.30 -17.51
C LYS A 78 -8.48 7.73 -16.55
N VAL A 79 -7.93 8.57 -15.68
CA VAL A 79 -6.91 8.17 -14.71
C VAL A 79 -7.47 7.19 -13.69
N LYS A 80 -8.74 7.32 -13.30
CA LYS A 80 -9.40 6.36 -12.41
C LYS A 80 -9.52 4.96 -13.04
N LYS A 81 -9.82 4.86 -14.33
CA LYS A 81 -9.81 3.57 -15.06
C LYS A 81 -8.40 2.98 -15.09
N THR A 82 -7.39 3.78 -15.44
CA THR A 82 -5.99 3.32 -15.51
C THR A 82 -5.43 2.94 -14.12
N LEU A 83 -5.80 3.67 -13.06
CA LEU A 83 -5.48 3.32 -11.67
C LEU A 83 -6.09 2.00 -11.23
N ASN A 84 -7.36 1.77 -11.58
CA ASN A 84 -8.00 0.50 -11.29
C ASN A 84 -7.29 -0.63 -12.03
N LEU A 85 -6.96 -0.43 -13.31
CA LEU A 85 -6.20 -1.40 -14.09
C LEU A 85 -4.84 -1.72 -13.44
N VAL A 86 -4.07 -0.70 -13.02
CA VAL A 86 -2.79 -0.91 -12.31
C VAL A 86 -2.99 -1.71 -11.02
N ARG A 87 -3.96 -1.33 -10.19
CA ARG A 87 -4.23 -2.01 -8.91
C ARG A 87 -4.66 -3.45 -9.10
N GLU A 88 -5.50 -3.71 -10.09
CA GLU A 88 -5.89 -5.07 -10.45
C GLU A 88 -4.67 -5.84 -10.95
N CYS A 89 -3.88 -5.27 -11.86
CA CYS A 89 -2.69 -5.92 -12.40
C CYS A 89 -1.66 -6.31 -11.32
N LYS A 90 -1.52 -5.48 -10.27
CA LYS A 90 -0.64 -5.76 -9.13
C LYS A 90 -1.10 -6.92 -8.24
N LYS A 91 -2.38 -7.26 -8.23
CA LYS A 91 -2.88 -8.44 -7.49
C LYS A 91 -2.38 -9.77 -8.08
N PHE A 92 -1.77 -9.72 -9.26
CA PHE A 92 -1.17 -10.87 -9.92
C PHE A 92 0.36 -10.82 -9.77
N ARG A 93 0.99 -11.93 -9.35
CA ARG A 93 2.44 -12.06 -9.53
C ARG A 93 2.74 -11.91 -11.01
N ASN A 94 3.64 -11.00 -11.29
CA ASN A 94 3.60 -10.20 -12.49
C ASN A 94 4.13 -10.93 -13.76
N GLN A 95 4.60 -12.18 -13.59
CA GLN A 95 4.78 -13.11 -14.70
C GLN A 95 3.45 -13.52 -15.36
N GLU A 96 2.32 -13.44 -14.64
CA GLU A 96 1.04 -13.99 -15.10
C GLU A 96 0.37 -13.18 -16.22
N LEU A 97 0.53 -11.85 -16.27
CA LEU A 97 -0.14 -11.01 -17.28
C LEU A 97 0.57 -11.04 -18.65
N CYS A 98 1.91 -11.00 -18.67
CA CYS A 98 2.68 -11.20 -19.90
C CYS A 98 2.61 -12.67 -20.38
N LYS A 99 2.44 -13.63 -19.46
CA LYS A 99 2.14 -15.02 -19.81
C LYS A 99 0.68 -15.25 -20.16
N MET A 100 -0.29 -14.45 -19.69
CA MET A 100 -1.73 -14.62 -19.97
C MET A 100 -2.06 -14.53 -21.46
N ALA A 101 -1.31 -13.71 -22.21
CA ALA A 101 -1.41 -13.67 -23.68
C ALA A 101 -1.03 -15.01 -24.34
N SER A 102 -0.29 -15.89 -23.65
CA SER A 102 0.13 -17.22 -24.14
C SER A 102 -0.37 -18.41 -23.30
N ALA A 103 -1.00 -18.19 -22.14
CA ALA A 103 -1.17 -19.18 -21.08
C ALA A 103 -2.53 -19.15 -20.37
N LEU A 104 -3.62 -18.91 -21.11
CA LEU A 104 -5.00 -18.92 -20.57
C LEU A 104 -5.40 -20.24 -19.85
N ASN A 105 -4.63 -21.32 -20.02
CA ASN A 105 -4.81 -22.61 -19.34
C ASN A 105 -3.88 -22.86 -18.13
N LYS A 106 -2.76 -22.12 -17.95
CA LYS A 106 -1.80 -22.37 -16.84
C LYS A 106 -2.10 -21.56 -15.57
N SER A 107 -2.77 -20.41 -15.69
CA SER A 107 -3.08 -19.52 -14.55
C SER A 107 -4.06 -20.12 -13.53
N ILE A 108 -4.92 -21.05 -13.96
CA ILE A 108 -5.88 -21.76 -13.08
C ILE A 108 -5.16 -22.62 -12.03
N GLN A 109 -4.05 -23.27 -12.39
CA GLN A 109 -3.28 -24.13 -11.47
C GLN A 109 -2.41 -23.32 -10.48
N MET A 110 -1.92 -22.14 -10.88
CA MET A 110 -1.02 -21.34 -10.05
C MET A 110 -1.77 -20.50 -9.01
N GLY A 111 -2.98 -20.01 -9.31
CA GLY A 111 -3.83 -19.34 -8.33
C GLY A 111 -4.25 -20.26 -7.17
N GLU A 112 -4.48 -21.55 -7.46
CA GLU A 112 -4.80 -22.54 -6.43
C GLU A 112 -3.62 -22.77 -5.46
N GLU A 113 -2.39 -22.83 -5.97
CA GLU A 113 -1.17 -23.02 -5.16
C GLU A 113 -0.89 -21.81 -4.26
N GLU A 114 -1.04 -20.58 -4.78
CA GLU A 114 -0.86 -19.37 -3.97
C GLU A 114 -1.89 -19.27 -2.83
N GLY A 115 -3.15 -19.62 -3.12
CA GLY A 115 -4.20 -19.68 -2.11
C GLY A 115 -3.90 -20.72 -1.03
N ARG A 116 -3.38 -21.89 -1.44
CA ARG A 116 -2.97 -22.99 -0.56
C ARG A 116 -1.90 -22.52 0.45
N GLU A 117 -0.87 -21.82 0.00
CA GLU A 117 0.19 -21.27 0.87
C GLU A 117 -0.31 -20.19 1.84
N ALA A 118 -1.12 -19.24 1.35
CA ALA A 118 -1.72 -18.21 2.20
C ALA A 118 -2.63 -18.80 3.30
N GLY A 119 -3.34 -19.89 2.98
CA GLY A 119 -4.13 -20.67 3.94
C GLY A 119 -3.25 -21.27 5.05
N LYS A 120 -2.14 -21.92 4.68
CA LYS A 120 -1.18 -22.52 5.64
C LYS A 120 -0.62 -21.48 6.62
N ILE A 121 -0.22 -20.30 6.13
CA ILE A 121 0.31 -19.20 6.96
C ILE A 121 -0.75 -18.69 7.94
N LYS A 122 -1.99 -18.51 7.48
CA LYS A 122 -3.10 -18.05 8.33
C LYS A 122 -3.37 -19.05 9.46
N VAL A 123 -3.38 -20.34 9.16
CA VAL A 123 -3.57 -21.40 10.17
C VAL A 123 -2.38 -21.45 11.14
N ALA A 124 -1.15 -21.39 10.65
CA ALA A 124 0.07 -21.34 11.48
C ALA A 124 0.01 -20.22 12.53
N LYS A 125 -0.44 -19.02 12.13
CA LYS A 125 -0.60 -17.86 13.02
C LYS A 125 -1.68 -18.07 14.07
N ASN A 126 -2.80 -18.67 13.70
CA ASN A 126 -3.87 -18.98 14.63
C ASN A 126 -3.44 -20.03 15.67
N LEU A 127 -2.68 -21.04 15.24
CA LEU A 127 -2.10 -22.06 16.13
C LEU A 127 -1.08 -21.45 17.10
N LEU A 128 -0.24 -20.53 16.64
CA LEU A 128 0.69 -19.77 17.49
C LEU A 128 -0.04 -18.96 18.56
N LYS A 129 -1.13 -18.28 18.18
CA LYS A 129 -1.99 -17.53 19.13
C LYS A 129 -2.69 -18.44 20.14
N ALA A 130 -2.99 -19.67 19.75
CA ALA A 130 -3.54 -20.70 20.63
C ALA A 130 -2.49 -21.35 21.54
N GLY A 131 -1.23 -20.91 21.48
CA GLY A 131 -0.14 -21.43 22.33
C GLY A 131 0.45 -22.76 21.86
N ILE A 132 0.15 -23.20 20.64
CA ILE A 132 0.72 -24.41 20.05
C ILE A 132 2.21 -24.17 19.77
N SER A 133 3.05 -25.16 20.09
CA SER A 133 4.50 -25.07 19.88
C SER A 133 4.87 -24.77 18.42
N VAL A 134 5.84 -23.87 18.24
CA VAL A 134 6.39 -23.50 16.93
C VAL A 134 6.91 -24.73 16.18
N ASP A 135 7.47 -25.72 16.86
CA ASP A 135 7.99 -26.94 16.23
C ASP A 135 6.86 -27.81 15.64
N ILE A 136 5.68 -27.85 16.30
CA ILE A 136 4.48 -28.53 15.79
C ILE A 136 3.89 -27.77 14.59
N ILE A 137 3.91 -26.43 14.64
CA ILE A 137 3.42 -25.59 13.56
C ILE A 137 4.30 -25.73 12.32
N LEU A 138 5.62 -25.74 12.47
CA LEU A 138 6.57 -25.93 11.38
C LEU A 138 6.41 -27.32 10.72
N GLN A 139 6.20 -28.38 11.53
CA GLN A 139 5.97 -29.74 11.02
C GLN A 139 4.66 -29.87 10.23
N THR A 140 3.58 -29.24 10.72
CA THR A 140 2.23 -29.39 10.14
C THR A 140 1.97 -28.46 8.95
N THR A 141 2.62 -27.30 8.90
CA THR A 141 2.44 -26.31 7.83
C THR A 141 3.54 -26.31 6.78
N ARG A 142 4.67 -26.99 7.04
CA ARG A 142 5.88 -27.01 6.20
C ARG A 142 6.48 -25.62 5.92
N LEU A 143 6.15 -24.61 6.75
CA LEU A 143 6.71 -23.26 6.68
C LEU A 143 8.11 -23.21 7.28
N SER A 144 8.89 -22.19 6.93
CA SER A 144 10.20 -21.90 7.53
C SER A 144 10.10 -21.02 8.78
N LYS A 145 11.14 -21.05 9.63
CA LYS A 145 11.19 -20.28 10.89
C LYS A 145 11.25 -18.76 10.68
N ASP A 146 11.72 -18.32 9.51
CA ASP A 146 11.84 -16.92 9.13
C ASP A 146 10.51 -16.29 8.69
N GLU A 147 9.59 -17.12 8.16
CA GLU A 147 8.24 -16.69 7.76
C GLU A 147 7.33 -16.40 8.97
N LEU A 148 7.74 -16.79 10.18
CA LEU A 148 6.96 -16.70 11.42
C LEU A 148 7.30 -15.51 12.33
N LYS A 149 8.41 -14.78 12.10
CA LYS A 149 8.94 -13.77 13.05
C LYS A 149 8.97 -12.35 12.50
N LYS A 150 7.90 -11.56 12.62
CA LYS A 150 7.97 -10.08 12.54
C LYS A 150 6.82 -9.40 13.28
N HIS A 151 7.04 -8.79 14.45
CA HIS A 151 6.13 -7.76 15.04
C HIS A 151 6.84 -6.90 16.12
N ASP A 152 6.73 -5.56 16.04
CA ASP A 152 6.82 -4.58 17.16
C ASP A 152 6.46 -3.14 16.66
N LYS A 153 6.17 -2.17 17.57
CA LYS A 153 5.75 -0.74 17.44
C LYS A 153 6.18 0.08 16.19
N THR A 154 7.21 -0.37 15.49
CA THR A 154 7.58 -0.07 14.10
C THR A 154 6.41 -0.11 13.10
N GLU A 155 5.28 -0.74 13.42
CA GLU A 155 4.18 -1.01 12.48
C GLU A 155 3.44 0.21 11.95
N VAL A 156 3.08 1.22 12.78
CA VAL A 156 2.34 2.40 12.29
C VAL A 156 3.24 3.28 11.41
N VAL A 157 4.49 3.47 11.84
CA VAL A 157 5.54 4.16 11.09
C VAL A 157 5.79 3.48 9.74
N ASN A 158 5.96 2.15 9.75
CA ASN A 158 6.12 1.36 8.54
C ASN A 158 4.87 1.42 7.66
N PHE A 159 3.67 1.41 8.25
CA PHE A 159 2.41 1.43 7.52
C PHE A 159 2.21 2.74 6.78
N ILE A 160 2.40 3.89 7.45
CA ILE A 160 2.27 5.20 6.81
C ILE A 160 3.27 5.33 5.66
N ALA A 161 4.55 5.00 5.91
CA ALA A 161 5.60 5.10 4.90
C ALA A 161 5.34 4.16 3.71
N TYR A 162 5.03 2.90 3.99
CA TYR A 162 4.74 1.90 2.97
C TYR A 162 3.50 2.26 2.17
N LYS A 163 2.38 2.57 2.82
CA LYS A 163 1.11 2.79 2.12
C LYS A 163 1.13 4.08 1.31
N THR A 164 1.82 5.12 1.79
CA THR A 164 2.08 6.33 1.01
C THR A 164 2.93 6.01 -0.23
N GLY A 165 4.00 5.23 -0.06
CA GLY A 165 4.85 4.77 -1.16
C GLY A 165 4.12 3.91 -2.18
N GLU A 166 3.28 2.98 -1.72
CA GLU A 166 2.47 2.09 -2.54
C GLU A 166 1.46 2.88 -3.38
N ASN A 167 0.75 3.84 -2.76
CA ASN A 167 -0.16 4.73 -3.47
C ASN A 167 0.59 5.56 -4.52
N MET A 168 1.76 6.11 -4.16
CA MET A 168 2.60 6.85 -5.12
C MET A 168 3.00 5.97 -6.30
N LYS A 169 3.36 4.70 -6.05
CA LYS A 169 3.65 3.72 -7.10
C LYS A 169 2.45 3.46 -8.01
N ASP A 170 1.25 3.28 -7.45
CA ASP A 170 0.01 3.09 -8.22
C ASP A 170 -0.21 4.25 -9.20
N TRP A 171 -0.14 5.48 -8.69
CA TRP A 171 -0.33 6.68 -9.48
C TRP A 171 0.76 6.84 -10.54
N ARG A 172 2.01 6.57 -10.20
CA ARG A 172 3.13 6.61 -11.15
C ARG A 172 2.92 5.63 -12.31
N LEU A 173 2.60 4.38 -12.01
CA LEU A 173 2.34 3.38 -13.05
C LEU A 173 1.11 3.72 -13.89
N ALA A 174 0.06 4.27 -13.27
CA ALA A 174 -1.14 4.70 -13.99
C ALA A 174 -0.89 5.90 -14.92
N ARG A 175 0.22 6.63 -14.71
CA ARG A 175 0.71 7.67 -15.61
C ARG A 175 1.73 7.15 -16.62
N GLY A 176 1.98 5.84 -16.67
CA GLY A 176 2.94 5.22 -17.57
C GLY A 176 4.39 5.62 -17.28
N ARG A 177 4.70 6.01 -16.03
CA ARG A 177 6.02 6.53 -15.62
C ARG A 177 6.87 5.45 -14.94
N SER A 178 8.14 5.38 -15.32
CA SER A 178 9.16 4.61 -14.61
C SER A 178 9.60 5.33 -13.32
N GLN A 179 10.33 4.63 -12.44
CA GLN A 179 10.91 5.26 -11.24
C GLN A 179 11.89 6.38 -11.59
N GLU A 180 12.64 6.24 -12.68
CA GLU A 180 13.54 7.29 -13.18
C GLU A 180 12.75 8.47 -13.76
N ASP A 181 11.64 8.22 -14.47
CA ASP A 181 10.80 9.29 -15.02
C ASP A 181 10.27 10.19 -13.91
N LEU A 182 9.65 9.60 -12.88
CA LEU A 182 9.14 10.36 -11.73
C LEU A 182 10.28 11.01 -10.97
N GLY A 183 11.39 10.30 -10.75
CA GLY A 183 12.58 10.82 -10.08
C GLY A 183 13.06 12.11 -10.73
N ASN A 184 13.31 12.09 -12.04
CA ASN A 184 13.75 13.25 -12.80
C ASN A 184 12.77 14.43 -12.70
N GLU A 185 11.46 14.16 -12.76
CA GLU A 185 10.42 15.20 -12.68
C GLU A 185 10.34 15.90 -11.31
N VAL A 186 10.68 15.20 -10.22
CA VAL A 186 10.64 15.73 -8.86
C VAL A 186 12.03 16.07 -8.29
N GLY A 187 13.09 15.96 -9.09
CA GLY A 187 14.46 16.26 -8.69
C GLY A 187 15.08 15.23 -7.75
N LEU A 188 14.75 13.94 -7.94
CA LEU A 188 15.25 12.80 -7.18
C LEU A 188 15.80 11.73 -8.13
N THR A 189 16.54 10.76 -7.59
CA THR A 189 16.96 9.58 -8.36
C THR A 189 15.85 8.51 -8.38
N GLY A 190 15.78 7.67 -9.41
CA GLY A 190 14.85 6.53 -9.41
C GLY A 190 15.09 5.58 -8.23
N GLY A 191 16.34 5.45 -7.77
CA GLY A 191 16.67 4.73 -6.55
C GLY A 191 16.03 5.32 -5.27
N GLN A 192 15.90 6.65 -5.17
CA GLN A 192 15.18 7.30 -4.07
C GLN A 192 13.67 7.06 -4.17
N ILE A 193 13.09 7.16 -5.38
CA ILE A 193 11.68 6.84 -5.61
C ILE A 193 11.39 5.41 -5.17
N ARG A 194 12.19 4.43 -5.60
CA ARG A 194 12.05 3.03 -5.19
C ARG A 194 12.03 2.85 -3.67
N ARG A 195 12.94 3.53 -2.96
CA ARG A 195 13.03 3.41 -1.49
C ARG A 195 11.82 4.00 -0.78
N TYR A 196 11.25 5.09 -1.32
CA TYR A 196 9.98 5.63 -0.86
C TYR A 196 8.83 4.68 -1.15
N GLU A 197 8.73 4.13 -2.36
CA GLU A 197 7.69 3.17 -2.76
C GLU A 197 7.69 1.90 -1.91
N GLN A 198 8.86 1.47 -1.44
CA GLN A 198 9.01 0.31 -0.56
C GLN A 198 8.78 0.64 0.92
N GLY A 199 8.52 1.90 1.27
CA GLY A 199 8.41 2.36 2.66
C GLY A 199 9.72 2.25 3.46
N THR A 200 10.85 1.99 2.80
CA THR A 200 12.17 1.90 3.46
C THR A 200 12.76 3.26 3.79
N HIS A 201 12.26 4.32 3.15
CA HIS A 201 12.62 5.70 3.43
C HIS A 201 11.34 6.51 3.60
N ILE A 202 11.40 7.50 4.49
CA ILE A 202 10.29 8.38 4.79
C ILE A 202 10.49 9.67 4.00
N MET A 203 9.47 10.09 3.28
CA MET A 203 9.48 11.37 2.56
C MET A 203 8.91 12.51 3.41
N THR A 204 9.20 13.74 3.00
CA THR A 204 8.61 14.95 3.61
C THR A 204 7.32 15.33 2.90
N ILE A 205 6.47 16.13 3.54
CA ILE A 205 5.23 16.62 2.96
C ILE A 205 5.48 17.49 1.74
N GLY A 206 6.50 18.36 1.75
CA GLY A 206 6.89 19.11 0.55
C GLY A 206 7.22 18.20 -0.64
N LYS A 207 7.96 17.11 -0.41
CA LYS A 207 8.26 16.12 -1.47
C LYS A 207 7.02 15.37 -1.95
N LEU A 208 6.12 15.03 -1.04
CA LEU A 208 4.86 14.37 -1.38
C LEU A 208 3.97 15.26 -2.25
N CYS A 209 3.87 16.55 -1.91
CA CYS A 209 3.10 17.51 -2.70
C CYS A 209 3.69 17.68 -4.09
N ASN A 210 5.01 17.84 -4.21
CA ASN A 210 5.67 17.91 -5.51
C ASN A 210 5.42 16.63 -6.36
N ALA A 211 5.52 15.45 -5.75
CA ALA A 211 5.19 14.20 -6.43
C ALA A 211 3.71 14.13 -6.86
N ALA A 212 2.78 14.58 -6.01
CA ALA A 212 1.36 14.62 -6.32
C ALA A 212 1.07 15.54 -7.51
N ASP A 213 1.70 16.72 -7.55
CA ASP A 213 1.56 17.67 -8.66
C ASP A 213 2.06 17.06 -9.98
N LYS A 214 3.22 16.41 -9.99
CA LYS A 214 3.75 15.73 -11.19
C LYS A 214 2.91 14.54 -11.63
N LEU A 215 2.30 13.83 -10.67
CA LEU A 215 1.35 12.75 -10.93
C LEU A 215 -0.06 13.27 -11.26
N SER A 216 -0.26 14.60 -11.26
CA SER A 216 -1.54 15.27 -11.48
C SER A 216 -2.63 14.68 -10.59
N THR A 217 -2.35 14.62 -9.28
CA THR A 217 -3.24 14.14 -8.22
C THR A 217 -3.15 15.03 -6.99
N HIS A 218 -4.08 14.89 -6.04
CA HIS A 218 -4.00 15.63 -4.77
C HIS A 218 -3.08 14.89 -3.80
N ALA A 219 -2.25 15.59 -3.03
CA ALA A 219 -1.37 14.95 -2.04
C ALA A 219 -2.14 14.06 -1.03
N LYS A 220 -3.39 14.42 -0.70
CA LYS A 220 -4.29 13.62 0.15
C LYS A 220 -4.58 12.23 -0.43
N THR A 221 -4.63 12.06 -1.75
CA THR A 221 -4.93 10.76 -2.38
C THR A 221 -3.76 9.79 -2.31
N LEU A 222 -2.55 10.31 -2.10
CA LEU A 222 -1.35 9.51 -1.89
C LEU A 222 -1.20 9.08 -0.43
N LEU A 223 -1.76 9.83 0.53
CA LEU A 223 -1.72 9.47 1.95
C LEU A 223 -2.71 8.33 2.29
N PRO A 224 -2.42 7.55 3.34
CA PRO A 224 -3.38 6.58 3.89
C PRO A 224 -4.62 7.31 4.41
N LYS A 225 -5.77 6.65 4.36
CA LYS A 225 -7.01 7.23 4.92
C LYS A 225 -6.91 7.34 6.44
N ILE A 226 -7.53 8.36 7.01
CA ILE A 226 -7.59 8.53 8.48
C ILE A 226 -8.22 7.30 9.15
N SER A 227 -9.28 6.72 8.57
CA SER A 227 -9.88 5.48 9.09
C SER A 227 -8.89 4.33 9.14
N GLU A 228 -8.04 4.16 8.12
CA GLU A 228 -6.99 3.12 8.10
C GLU A 228 -5.90 3.36 9.15
N LEU A 229 -5.67 4.63 9.54
CA LEU A 229 -4.73 4.99 10.61
C LEU A 229 -5.32 4.74 12.00
N ILE A 230 -6.62 5.03 12.19
CA ILE A 230 -7.34 4.85 13.46
C ILE A 230 -7.63 3.37 13.72
N GLU A 231 -7.98 2.60 12.68
CA GLU A 231 -8.34 1.17 12.78
C GLU A 231 -7.13 0.25 13.05
N LYS A 232 -5.89 0.76 12.98
CA LYS A 232 -4.69 -0.09 13.01
C LYS A 232 -3.76 0.14 14.18
N GLY A 233 -3.80 -0.86 15.08
CA GLY A 233 -2.66 -1.40 15.80
C GLY A 233 -2.36 -2.87 15.45
N ASN A 234 -2.75 -3.37 14.25
CA ASN A 234 -2.70 -4.81 13.93
C ASN A 234 -2.81 -5.21 12.44
N VAL A 235 -2.25 -4.45 11.48
CA VAL A 235 -2.23 -4.94 10.08
C VAL A 235 -0.84 -5.29 9.59
N GLU A 236 -0.71 -6.59 9.31
CA GLU A 236 0.36 -7.15 8.51
C GLU A 236 0.42 -6.43 7.16
N ILE A 237 1.53 -5.72 6.96
CA ILE A 237 1.91 -5.22 5.65
C ILE A 237 2.48 -6.43 4.90
N GLU A 238 1.69 -7.03 4.01
CA GLU A 238 2.23 -7.92 2.98
C GLU A 238 3.14 -7.08 2.08
N ARG A 239 4.43 -7.04 2.42
CA ARG A 239 5.45 -6.41 1.58
C ARG A 239 5.60 -7.30 0.36
N SER A 240 5.08 -6.85 -0.78
CA SER A 240 5.33 -7.54 -2.04
C SER A 240 6.83 -7.45 -2.34
N ASN A 241 7.53 -8.58 -2.31
CA ASN A 241 8.83 -8.69 -2.96
C ASN A 241 8.58 -8.71 -4.46
N GLU A 242 8.24 -7.54 -5.02
CA GLU A 242 8.01 -7.39 -6.46
C GLU A 242 9.35 -7.35 -7.21
N ASP A 243 9.57 -8.36 -8.06
CA ASP A 243 10.66 -8.38 -9.02
C ASP A 243 10.44 -7.32 -10.11
N ARG A 244 11.51 -6.61 -10.51
CA ARG A 244 11.47 -5.51 -11.49
C ARG A 244 10.81 -5.89 -12.82
N GLU A 245 10.95 -7.16 -13.21
CA GLU A 245 10.40 -7.70 -14.46
C GLU A 245 8.87 -7.58 -14.51
N GLY A 246 8.23 -7.70 -13.36
CA GLY A 246 6.82 -7.46 -13.23
C GLY A 246 6.39 -6.02 -13.47
N GLU A 247 7.04 -5.12 -12.76
CA GLU A 247 6.67 -3.71 -12.83
C GLU A 247 6.71 -3.19 -14.27
N ASN A 248 7.69 -3.65 -15.06
CA ASN A 248 7.79 -3.36 -16.48
C ASN A 248 6.59 -3.89 -17.28
N GLY A 249 6.11 -5.11 -17.00
CA GLY A 249 4.92 -5.66 -17.66
C GLY A 249 3.65 -4.84 -17.42
N VAL A 250 3.44 -4.35 -16.19
CA VAL A 250 2.30 -3.46 -15.87
C VAL A 250 2.46 -2.10 -16.56
N LEU A 251 3.68 -1.56 -16.57
CA LEU A 251 3.99 -0.28 -17.21
C LEU A 251 3.73 -0.34 -18.72
N ASP A 252 4.20 -1.38 -19.39
CA ASP A 252 4.03 -1.58 -20.82
C ASP A 252 2.56 -1.76 -21.17
N LEU A 253 1.81 -2.55 -20.39
CA LEU A 253 0.37 -2.69 -20.55
C LEU A 253 -0.36 -1.35 -20.45
N VAL A 254 -0.04 -0.54 -19.45
CA VAL A 254 -0.65 0.80 -19.29
C VAL A 254 -0.30 1.69 -20.48
N ARG A 255 0.95 1.69 -20.93
CA ARG A 255 1.39 2.50 -22.08
C ARG A 255 0.67 2.10 -23.37
N GLU A 256 0.53 0.81 -23.63
CA GLU A 256 -0.23 0.32 -24.80
C GLU A 256 -1.72 0.64 -24.68
N TYR A 257 -2.31 0.48 -23.50
CA TYR A 257 -3.70 0.83 -23.23
C TYR A 257 -4.00 2.32 -23.49
N GLU A 258 -3.08 3.20 -23.11
CA GLU A 258 -3.20 4.65 -23.32
C GLU A 258 -3.15 5.04 -24.82
N LYS A 259 -2.43 4.28 -25.65
CA LYS A 259 -2.33 4.49 -27.11
C LYS A 259 -3.60 4.14 -27.88
N ILE A 260 -4.49 3.32 -27.32
CA ILE A 260 -5.77 3.02 -27.96
C ILE A 260 -6.53 4.36 -28.05
N GLU A 261 -6.88 4.84 -29.24
CA GLU A 261 -7.62 6.11 -29.38
C GLU A 261 -9.12 5.89 -29.21
N ASP A 262 -9.65 4.83 -29.82
CA ASP A 262 -11.06 4.44 -29.77
C ASP A 262 -11.51 4.07 -28.34
N GLU A 263 -12.46 4.82 -27.81
CA GLU A 263 -12.96 4.64 -26.44
C GLU A 263 -13.74 3.33 -26.26
N GLU A 264 -14.46 2.88 -27.28
CA GLU A 264 -15.24 1.64 -27.21
C GLU A 264 -14.32 0.40 -27.18
N ILE A 265 -13.28 0.39 -28.01
CA ILE A 265 -12.26 -0.67 -28.01
C ILE A 265 -11.50 -0.68 -26.68
N ARG A 266 -11.15 0.50 -26.17
CA ARG A 266 -10.48 0.66 -24.88
C ARG A 266 -11.32 0.10 -23.73
N ASP A 267 -12.62 0.40 -23.72
CA ASP A 267 -13.54 -0.07 -22.68
C ASP A 267 -13.79 -1.58 -22.78
N LYS A 268 -13.87 -2.14 -24.00
CA LYS A 268 -13.92 -3.59 -24.21
C LYS A 268 -12.67 -4.28 -23.68
N PHE A 269 -11.48 -3.74 -23.98
CA PHE A 269 -10.21 -4.28 -23.48
C PHE A 269 -10.12 -4.21 -21.95
N TYR A 270 -10.52 -3.08 -21.35
CA TYR A 270 -10.62 -2.94 -19.89
C TYR A 270 -11.56 -4.01 -19.28
N SER A 271 -12.75 -4.19 -19.87
CA SER A 271 -13.74 -5.18 -19.38
C SER A 271 -13.19 -6.61 -19.42
N LEU A 272 -12.40 -6.95 -20.45
CA LEU A 272 -11.76 -8.25 -20.58
C LEU A 272 -10.77 -8.48 -19.43
N ILE A 273 -9.88 -7.52 -19.15
CA ILE A 273 -8.91 -7.60 -18.04
C ILE A 273 -9.64 -7.79 -16.71
N MET A 274 -10.72 -7.03 -16.47
CA MET A 274 -11.53 -7.16 -15.25
C MET A 274 -12.19 -8.52 -15.12
N SER A 275 -12.68 -9.09 -16.23
CA SER A 275 -13.31 -10.42 -16.23
C SER A 275 -12.33 -11.54 -15.90
N VAL A 276 -11.10 -11.46 -16.43
CA VAL A 276 -10.02 -12.40 -16.15
C VAL A 276 -9.55 -12.26 -14.70
N SER A 277 -9.36 -11.03 -14.21
CA SER A 277 -9.05 -10.74 -12.81
C SER A 277 -10.02 -11.44 -11.85
N LYS A 278 -11.32 -11.24 -12.10
CA LYS A 278 -12.40 -11.83 -11.28
C LYS A 278 -12.33 -13.35 -11.26
N ARG A 279 -12.05 -13.99 -12.40
CA ARG A 279 -11.98 -15.45 -12.49
C ARG A 279 -10.80 -16.01 -11.69
N ILE A 280 -9.64 -15.37 -11.77
CA ILE A 280 -8.44 -15.75 -11.01
C ILE A 280 -8.70 -15.64 -9.50
N GLN A 281 -9.37 -14.58 -9.05
CA GLN A 281 -9.70 -14.40 -7.63
C GLN A 281 -10.58 -15.55 -7.09
N ILE A 282 -11.57 -15.98 -7.87
CA ILE A 282 -12.44 -17.11 -7.53
C ILE A 282 -11.60 -18.39 -7.34
N ASP A 283 -10.64 -18.63 -8.22
CA ASP A 283 -9.82 -19.84 -8.17
C ASP A 283 -8.78 -19.77 -7.02
N LYS A 284 -8.25 -18.58 -6.68
CA LYS A 284 -7.44 -18.35 -5.47
C LYS A 284 -8.20 -18.69 -4.18
N GLU A 285 -9.46 -18.26 -4.07
CA GLU A 285 -10.30 -18.57 -2.90
C GLU A 285 -10.61 -20.06 -2.77
N LYS A 286 -10.80 -20.77 -3.89
CA LYS A 286 -10.92 -22.23 -3.89
C LYS A 286 -9.65 -22.91 -3.40
N GLY A 287 -8.49 -22.50 -3.93
CA GLY A 287 -7.18 -23.00 -3.48
C GLY A 287 -6.95 -22.83 -1.99
N LYS A 288 -7.31 -21.65 -1.45
CA LYS A 288 -7.24 -21.38 -0.02
C LYS A 288 -8.07 -22.36 0.82
N LYS A 289 -9.32 -22.61 0.43
CA LYS A 289 -10.18 -23.59 1.12
C LYS A 289 -9.60 -25.00 1.05
N ILE A 290 -9.02 -25.39 -0.10
CA ILE A 290 -8.36 -26.69 -0.26
C ILE A 290 -7.17 -26.81 0.70
N GLY A 291 -6.32 -25.78 0.79
CA GLY A 291 -5.20 -25.75 1.72
C GLY A 291 -5.63 -25.80 3.19
N GLU A 292 -6.68 -25.07 3.56
CA GLU A 292 -7.26 -25.14 4.92
C GLU A 292 -7.74 -26.56 5.26
N ILE A 293 -8.38 -27.25 4.31
CA ILE A 293 -8.82 -28.66 4.47
C ILE A 293 -7.63 -29.62 4.58
N GLU A 294 -6.59 -29.43 3.76
CA GLU A 294 -5.37 -30.26 3.79
C GLU A 294 -4.66 -30.15 5.14
N VAL A 295 -4.51 -28.93 5.68
CA VAL A 295 -3.93 -28.71 7.00
C VAL A 295 -4.80 -29.34 8.10
N ALA A 296 -6.12 -29.19 8.02
CA ALA A 296 -7.03 -29.82 8.99
C ALA A 296 -6.91 -31.35 9.01
N LYS A 297 -6.77 -31.98 7.82
CA LYS A 297 -6.53 -33.43 7.71
C LYS A 297 -5.19 -33.83 8.33
N ASN A 298 -4.11 -33.11 8.02
CA ASN A 298 -2.78 -33.39 8.57
C ASN A 298 -2.76 -33.24 10.10
N LEU A 299 -3.48 -32.28 10.66
CA LEU A 299 -3.60 -32.10 12.12
C LEU A 299 -4.29 -33.29 12.80
N LEU A 300 -5.33 -33.85 12.17
CA LEU A 300 -5.99 -35.06 12.66
C LEU A 300 -5.06 -36.28 12.61
N GLU A 301 -4.25 -36.41 11.56
CA GLU A 301 -3.27 -37.53 11.43
C GLU A 301 -2.17 -37.49 12.49
N VAL A 302 -1.78 -36.30 12.96
CA VAL A 302 -0.78 -36.11 14.03
C VAL A 302 -1.41 -36.19 15.43
N GLY A 303 -2.70 -36.53 15.53
CA GLY A 303 -3.40 -36.71 16.81
C GLY A 303 -3.78 -35.42 17.52
N VAL A 304 -3.77 -34.28 16.82
CA VAL A 304 -4.19 -32.99 17.37
C VAL A 304 -5.71 -32.88 17.25
N HIS A 305 -6.41 -33.15 18.35
CA HIS A 305 -7.85 -32.93 18.45
C HIS A 305 -8.13 -31.48 18.87
N ILE A 306 -8.63 -30.67 17.94
CA ILE A 306 -9.14 -29.33 18.24
C ILE A 306 -10.57 -29.50 18.78
N ASN A 307 -10.74 -29.31 20.09
CA ASN A 307 -12.06 -29.29 20.70
C ASN A 307 -12.74 -27.96 20.33
N ILE A 308 -13.61 -27.98 19.33
CA ILE A 308 -14.44 -26.83 18.99
C ILE A 308 -15.61 -26.87 19.98
N GLY A 309 -15.45 -26.21 21.13
CA GLY A 309 -16.54 -26.03 22.09
C GLY A 309 -17.68 -25.25 21.45
N ASP A 310 -18.91 -25.69 21.73
CA ASP A 310 -20.18 -25.08 21.31
C ASP A 310 -20.31 -23.58 21.68
#